data_AF-A0A352VIR7-F1
#
_entry.id   AF-A0A352VIR7-F1
#
_cell.length_a   1.000
_cell.length_b   1.000
_cell.length_c   1.000
_cell.angle_alpha   90.00
_cell.angle_beta   90.00
_cell.angle_gamma   90.00
#
_symmetry.space_group_name_H-M   'P 1'
#
loop_
_entity.id
_entity.type
_entity.pdbx_description
1 polymer ?
#
loop_
_entity_poly.entity_id
_entity_poly.type
_entity_poly.pdbx_seq_one_letter_code
_entity_poly.pdbx_strand_id
1 'polypeptide(L)'
;VYVNNERMYASLDGGFSFERVSTPHGDNHDMWINPDNPNIWIQSNDGGANVTLDGGVTWSTQHNQSTAELYQVDVDDRFPYWL
;
A
#
# COMPACT_ATOMS: atom_id res chain seq x y z
N VAL A 1 7.56 -14.48 -5.45
CA VAL A 1 6.13 -14.22 -5.77
C VAL A 1 5.60 -13.24 -4.75
N TYR A 2 4.86 -12.23 -5.18
CA TYR A 2 4.29 -11.21 -4.29
C TYR A 2 2.77 -11.23 -4.42
N VAL A 3 2.09 -11.00 -3.29
CA VAL A 3 0.63 -10.92 -3.22
C VAL A 3 0.27 -9.59 -2.57
N ASN A 4 -0.43 -8.76 -3.34
CA ASN A 4 -1.00 -7.50 -2.90
C ASN A 4 -2.46 -7.75 -2.45
N ASN A 5 -2.76 -7.41 -1.20
CA ASN A 5 -4.06 -7.60 -0.52
C ASN A 5 -4.09 -6.66 0.72
N GLU A 6 -5.10 -6.79 1.61
CA GLU A 6 -5.17 -6.15 2.94
C GLU A 6 -3.84 -6.28 3.73
N ARG A 7 -3.06 -7.31 3.45
CA ARG A 7 -1.66 -7.35 3.83
C ARG A 7 -0.84 -7.80 2.65
N MET A 8 0.34 -7.21 2.51
CA MET A 8 1.31 -7.66 1.52
C MET A 8 1.99 -8.94 2.01
N TYR A 9 2.11 -9.93 1.12
CA TYR A 9 2.83 -11.17 1.38
C TYR A 9 3.86 -11.43 0.29
N ALA A 10 4.95 -12.08 0.67
CA ALA A 10 5.98 -12.52 -0.24
C ALA A 10 6.29 -14.01 -0.03
N SER A 11 6.55 -14.68 -1.14
CA SER A 11 7.10 -16.04 -1.18
C SER A 11 8.42 -16.02 -1.92
N LEU A 12 9.45 -16.59 -1.28
CA LEU A 12 10.79 -16.75 -1.84
C LEU A 12 11.04 -18.16 -2.37
N ASP A 13 10.08 -19.07 -2.22
CA ASP A 13 10.17 -20.47 -2.61
C ASP A 13 9.30 -20.83 -3.82
N GLY A 14 8.78 -19.83 -4.55
CA GLY A 14 7.95 -20.06 -5.74
C GLY A 14 6.45 -20.25 -5.44
N GLY A 15 6.01 -19.89 -4.23
CA GLY A 15 4.60 -19.89 -3.83
C GLY A 15 4.21 -21.02 -2.89
N PHE A 16 5.16 -21.75 -2.30
CA PHE A 16 4.88 -22.82 -1.33
C PHE A 16 4.59 -22.26 0.06
N SER A 17 5.35 -21.25 0.49
CA SER A 17 5.13 -20.55 1.76
C SER A 17 5.14 -19.04 1.55
N PHE A 18 4.38 -18.34 2.38
CA PHE A 18 4.22 -16.88 2.32
C PHE A 18 4.44 -16.27 3.68
N GLU A 19 5.28 -15.24 3.72
CA GLU A 19 5.52 -14.43 4.90
C GLU A 19 4.99 -13.02 4.68
N ARG A 20 4.54 -12.37 5.76
CA ARG A 20 4.02 -11.01 5.69
C ARG A 20 5.18 -10.04 5.45
N VAL A 21 4.99 -9.13 4.49
CA VAL A 21 5.86 -7.98 4.27
C VAL A 21 5.20 -6.76 4.91
N SER A 22 5.98 -5.97 5.64
CA SER A 22 5.47 -4.72 6.23
C SER A 22 5.41 -3.64 5.16
N THR A 23 4.25 -2.99 5.04
CA THR A 23 4.00 -1.84 4.16
C THR A 23 3.49 -0.66 4.99
N PRO A 24 3.63 0.58 4.50
CA PRO A 24 3.12 1.76 5.20
C PRO A 24 1.59 1.80 5.39
N HIS A 25 0.83 1.09 4.55
CA HIS A 25 -0.64 0.96 4.64
C HIS A 25 -1.09 -0.51 4.59
N GLY A 26 -2.35 -0.74 4.95
CA GLY A 26 -2.97 -2.06 5.09
C GLY A 26 -3.91 -2.48 3.98
N ASP A 27 -3.84 -1.95 2.76
CA ASP A 27 -4.53 -2.58 1.61
C ASP A 27 -3.81 -2.24 0.31
N ASN A 28 -3.20 -3.24 -0.30
CA ASN A 28 -2.16 -3.12 -1.31
C ASN A 28 -2.71 -3.59 -2.66
N HIS A 29 -2.44 -2.82 -3.72
CA HIS A 29 -3.12 -3.00 -5.01
C HIS A 29 -2.17 -3.28 -6.18
N ASP A 30 -0.99 -2.67 -6.18
CA ASP A 30 -0.04 -2.84 -7.28
C ASP A 30 1.41 -2.74 -6.79
N MET A 31 2.33 -3.27 -7.59
CA MET A 31 3.76 -3.23 -7.32
C MET A 31 4.58 -3.29 -8.60
N TRP A 32 5.63 -2.47 -8.64
CA TRP A 32 6.69 -2.54 -9.64
C TRP A 32 8.04 -2.74 -8.97
N ILE A 33 8.86 -3.63 -9.54
CA ILE A 33 10.24 -3.88 -9.11
C ILE A 33 11.16 -3.44 -10.24
N ASN A 34 12.17 -2.64 -9.92
CA ASN A 34 13.18 -2.23 -10.89
C ASN A 34 13.95 -3.46 -11.42
N PRO A 35 13.94 -3.72 -12.74
CA PRO A 35 14.61 -4.90 -13.32
C PRO A 35 16.14 -4.84 -13.23
N ASP A 36 16.73 -3.63 -13.18
CA ASP A 36 18.18 -3.44 -13.11
C ASP A 36 18.70 -3.43 -11.66
N ASN A 37 17.83 -3.10 -10.70
CA ASN A 37 18.14 -3.14 -9.28
C ASN A 37 16.93 -3.60 -8.44
N PRO A 38 16.83 -4.90 -8.14
CA PRO A 38 15.72 -5.47 -7.39
C PRO A 38 15.64 -5.08 -5.92
N ASN A 39 16.41 -4.11 -5.42
CA ASN A 39 16.16 -3.50 -4.12
C ASN A 39 15.22 -2.28 -4.21
N ILE A 40 14.99 -1.75 -5.43
CA ILE A 40 14.19 -0.55 -5.67
C ILE A 40 12.80 -0.96 -6.15
N TRP A 41 11.78 -0.75 -5.33
CA TRP A 41 10.38 -1.07 -5.66
C TRP A 41 9.49 0.14 -5.47
N ILE A 42 8.38 0.14 -6.20
CA ILE A 42 7.23 1.01 -5.96
C ILE A 42 6.05 0.11 -5.59
N GLN A 43 5.37 0.43 -4.49
CA GLN A 43 4.19 -0.28 -4.02
C GLN A 43 3.05 0.74 -3.87
N SER A 44 1.86 0.44 -4.39
CA SER A 44 0.68 1.31 -4.26
C SER A 44 -0.45 0.66 -3.48
N ASN A 45 -1.01 1.42 -2.53
CA ASN A 45 -2.08 1.03 -1.62
C ASN A 45 -3.10 2.19 -1.49
N ASP A 46 -4.16 2.05 -0.69
CA ASP A 46 -5.18 3.10 -0.51
C ASP A 46 -4.63 4.42 0.01
N GLY A 47 -3.54 4.37 0.79
CA GLY A 47 -2.81 5.55 1.25
C GLY A 47 -2.00 6.24 0.15
N GLY A 48 -1.87 5.65 -1.04
CA GLY A 48 -1.07 6.14 -2.15
C GLY A 48 0.15 5.25 -2.47
N ALA A 49 1.17 5.82 -3.10
CA ALA A 49 2.40 5.10 -3.45
C ALA A 49 3.49 5.26 -2.40
N ASN A 50 4.31 4.24 -2.20
CA ASN A 50 5.52 4.29 -1.41
C ASN A 50 6.67 3.57 -2.14
N VAL A 51 7.89 4.04 -1.89
CA VAL A 51 9.10 3.57 -2.55
C VAL A 51 10.04 2.99 -1.50
N THR A 52 10.59 1.82 -1.78
CA THR A 52 11.71 1.25 -1.03
C THR A 52 12.96 1.28 -1.90
N LEU A 53 14.12 1.45 -1.26
CA LEU A 53 15.44 1.35 -1.89
C LEU A 53 16.27 0.20 -1.31
N ASP A 54 15.69 -0.58 -0.40
CA ASP A 54 16.35 -1.63 0.39
C ASP A 54 15.56 -2.94 0.41
N GLY A 55 14.74 -3.18 -0.62
CA GLY A 55 14.01 -4.45 -0.77
C GLY A 55 12.85 -4.60 0.21
N GLY A 56 12.17 -3.50 0.55
CA GLY A 56 10.96 -3.49 1.36
C GLY A 56 11.21 -3.47 2.87
N VAL A 57 12.43 -3.18 3.31
CA VAL A 57 12.78 -3.04 4.74
C VAL A 57 12.33 -1.67 5.25
N THR A 58 12.59 -0.62 4.48
CA THR A 58 12.13 0.74 4.75
C THR A 58 11.43 1.35 3.53
N TRP A 59 10.58 2.35 3.79
CA TRP A 59 9.70 2.95 2.81
C TRP A 59 9.68 4.47 2.92
N SER A 60 9.51 5.14 1.79
CA SER A 60 9.21 6.58 1.75
C SER A 60 7.89 6.90 2.45
N THR A 61 7.74 8.15 2.90
CA THR A 61 6.44 8.64 3.39
C THR A 61 5.40 8.66 2.27
N GLN A 62 4.14 8.43 2.63
CA GLN A 62 2.98 8.63 1.77
C GLN A 62 2.32 10.00 2.00
N HIS A 63 2.68 10.70 3.09
CA HIS A 63 2.08 11.98 3.49
C HIS A 63 2.46 13.16 2.59
N ASN A 64 3.18 12.91 1.51
CA ASN A 64 3.46 13.90 0.46
C ASN A 64 2.48 13.81 -0.72
N GLN A 65 1.47 12.94 -0.64
CA GLN A 65 0.44 12.74 -1.67
C GLN A 65 -0.93 13.15 -1.11
N SER A 66 -1.73 13.82 -1.94
CA SER A 66 -3.12 14.13 -1.62
C SER A 66 -4.01 12.95 -2.00
N THR A 67 -3.97 11.89 -1.19
CA THR A 67 -4.79 10.69 -1.33
C THR A 67 -5.86 10.65 -0.25
N ALA A 68 -7.00 10.05 -0.59
CA ALA A 68 -8.08 9.80 0.35
C ALA A 68 -8.82 8.54 -0.07
N GLU A 69 -9.17 7.73 0.92
CA GLU A 69 -10.10 6.63 0.77
C GLU A 69 -11.39 7.00 1.50
N LEU A 70 -12.50 7.07 0.77
CA LEU A 70 -13.79 7.52 1.28
C LEU A 70 -14.80 6.37 1.11
N TYR A 71 -15.17 5.74 2.22
CA TYR A 71 -16.13 4.63 2.21
C TYR A 71 -17.59 5.09 2.24
N GLN A 72 -17.85 6.25 2.84
CA GLN A 72 -19.20 6.77 3.00
C GLN A 72 -19.19 8.29 2.99
N VAL A 73 -20.19 8.86 2.32
CA VAL A 73 -20.48 10.30 2.32
C VAL A 73 -21.97 10.44 2.57
N ASP A 74 -22.32 11.18 3.61
CA ASP A 74 -23.70 11.54 3.95
C ASP A 74 -23.88 13.05 3.87
N VAL A 75 -25.09 13.48 3.52
CA VAL A 75 -25.47 14.89 3.45
C VAL A 75 -26.72 15.13 4.28
N ASP A 76 -26.77 16.30 4.93
CA ASP A 76 -27.91 16.76 5.73
C ASP A 76 -28.16 18.25 5.42
N ASP A 77 -29.41 18.63 5.23
CA ASP A 77 -29.83 20.02 4.99
C ASP A 77 -30.09 20.79 6.30
N ARG A 78 -29.98 20.15 7.46
CA ARG A 78 -30.21 20.74 8.79
C ARG A 78 -29.01 21.56 9.26
N PHE A 79 -29.28 22.65 9.99
CA PHE A 79 -28.27 23.39 10.77
C PHE A 79 -28.57 23.33 12.30
N PRO A 80 -27.62 22.89 13.15
CA PRO A 80 -26.38 22.21 12.79
C PRO A 80 -26.68 20.80 12.23
N TYR A 81 -25.74 20.28 11.43
CA TYR A 81 -25.80 18.91 10.92
C TYR A 81 -25.94 17.91 12.07
N TRP A 82 -26.69 16.83 11.85
CA TRP A 82 -26.97 15.81 12.88
C TRP A 82 -26.31 14.45 12.63
N LEU A 83 -25.98 14.14 11.37
CA LEU A 83 -25.36 12.88 10.95
C LEU A 83 -23.84 12.88 11.16
#